data_AF-A0A974NC95-F1
#
_entry.id   AF-A0A974NC95-F1
#
_cell.length_a   1.000
_cell.length_b   1.000
_cell.length_c   1.000
_cell.angle_alpha   90.00
_cell.angle_beta   90.00
_cell.angle_gamma   90.00
#
_symmetry.space_group_name_H-M   'P 1'
#
loop_
_entity.id
_entity.type
_entity.pdbx_description
1 polymer ?
#
loop_
_entity_poly.entity_id
_entity_poly.type
_entity_poly.pdbx_seq_one_letter_code
_entity_poly.pdbx_strand_id
1 'polypeptide(L)'
;MSATEANQRWNRTEGVLIAPGTTSEEVAAVLDQERVLARLEWYPATEHLLSLTLLTDAEGRVAVTPPARGGVVAGLGVSELTERLARHFHADAVIGPASFHDLPREATHDAVREPDPATLRAVVVSPLSAYTVPLQSTLLERPLAVVSLPALDRRVVMYTGEGLDLGALGWDEESLPALVLESQDGDLRVRAVTTGDPDDDAVYSWGMRSRYVWGGVEQPGPALRARAEEFLADVTDASAIAAAVPGADAQAAAEALATPGEDGLRAMVEALGLPAWVEAVLSGRLAPDEVPGAVVHEPRGLSNAVGRSVGMMLRDPATPGSAYVRGYVRTVTEMPWLVRLGALAGVGLGGLLINRALRRRARTGELPVGMVVVGSLMVVNSVLEASMASVTRHRELRRRADEEMALVAEELGA
;
A
#
# COMPACT_ATOMS: atom_id res chain seq x y z
N MET A 1 36.00 -4.65 -31.61
CA MET A 1 35.67 -4.82 -30.19
C MET A 1 36.94 -5.22 -29.46
N SER A 2 37.60 -4.30 -28.78
CA SER A 2 38.60 -4.68 -27.78
C SER A 2 37.87 -5.29 -26.58
N ALA A 3 38.43 -6.34 -25.97
CA ALA A 3 37.81 -7.07 -24.85
C ALA A 3 37.42 -6.17 -23.65
N THR A 4 37.97 -4.96 -23.57
CA THR A 4 37.65 -3.94 -22.56
C THR A 4 36.31 -3.25 -22.78
N GLU A 5 35.86 -3.04 -24.03
CA GLU A 5 34.56 -2.38 -24.33
C GLU A 5 33.36 -3.29 -24.01
N ALA A 6 33.56 -4.61 -24.04
CA ALA A 6 32.48 -5.58 -23.82
C ALA A 6 32.15 -5.82 -22.33
N ASN A 7 32.97 -5.30 -21.40
CA ASN A 7 32.90 -5.65 -19.98
C ASN A 7 32.75 -4.43 -19.04
N GLN A 8 32.41 -3.26 -19.60
CA GLN A 8 32.12 -2.08 -18.79
C GLN A 8 30.74 -2.24 -18.16
N ARG A 9 30.71 -2.34 -16.83
CA ARG A 9 29.47 -2.44 -16.05
C ARG A 9 28.84 -1.06 -15.95
N TRP A 10 27.66 -0.92 -16.52
CA TRP A 10 26.85 0.29 -16.43
C TRP A 10 25.87 0.17 -15.27
N ASN A 11 25.67 1.28 -14.56
CA ASN A 11 24.69 1.41 -13.50
C ASN A 11 23.65 2.45 -13.92
N ARG A 12 22.38 2.16 -13.67
CA ARG A 12 21.30 3.14 -13.79
C ARG A 12 21.55 4.26 -12.77
N THR A 13 21.44 5.51 -13.20
CA THR A 13 21.61 6.69 -12.36
C THR A 13 20.47 7.65 -12.65
N GLU A 14 19.72 7.98 -11.62
CA GLU A 14 18.55 8.83 -11.70
C GLU A 14 18.88 10.26 -11.29
N GLY A 15 18.07 11.19 -11.77
CA GLY A 15 18.24 12.60 -11.49
C GLY A 15 16.98 13.39 -11.76
N VAL A 16 16.97 14.62 -11.24
CA VAL A 16 15.89 15.58 -11.41
C VAL A 16 16.49 16.89 -11.91
N LEU A 17 15.83 17.51 -12.88
CA LEU A 17 16.14 18.84 -13.40
C LEU A 17 14.91 19.74 -13.23
N ILE A 18 15.09 20.85 -12.52
CA ILE A 18 14.10 21.90 -12.32
C ILE A 18 14.54 23.12 -13.12
N ALA A 19 13.98 23.29 -14.31
CA ALA A 19 14.38 24.31 -15.28
C ALA A 19 13.18 25.14 -15.76
N PRO A 20 12.69 26.13 -14.97
CA PRO A 20 11.57 26.98 -15.34
C PRO A 20 11.79 27.66 -16.69
N GLY A 21 10.73 27.72 -17.50
CA GLY A 21 10.80 28.30 -18.85
C GLY A 21 11.57 27.46 -19.88
N THR A 22 12.01 26.25 -19.53
CA THR A 22 12.65 25.29 -20.43
C THR A 22 11.69 24.17 -20.78
N THR A 23 11.72 23.73 -22.04
CA THR A 23 10.96 22.59 -22.55
C THR A 23 11.76 21.29 -22.50
N SER A 24 11.07 20.16 -22.50
CA SER A 24 11.71 18.83 -22.56
C SER A 24 12.53 18.62 -23.83
N GLU A 25 12.14 19.30 -24.91
CA GLU A 25 12.81 19.27 -26.21
C GLU A 25 14.15 20.00 -26.18
N GLU A 26 14.24 21.12 -25.46
CA GLU A 26 15.50 21.87 -25.27
C GLU A 26 16.49 21.07 -24.42
N VAL A 27 16.02 20.45 -23.34
CA VAL A 27 16.84 19.54 -22.51
C VAL A 27 17.33 18.36 -23.34
N ALA A 28 16.44 17.74 -24.13
CA ALA A 28 16.80 16.66 -25.03
C ALA A 28 17.87 17.09 -26.04
N ALA A 29 17.76 18.29 -26.61
CA ALA A 29 18.71 18.82 -27.57
C ALA A 29 20.11 19.03 -26.97
N VAL A 30 20.20 19.52 -25.73
CA VAL A 30 21.49 19.69 -25.03
C VAL A 30 22.13 18.33 -24.72
N LEU A 31 21.36 17.38 -24.20
CA LEU A 31 21.85 16.01 -23.97
C LEU A 31 22.30 15.33 -25.27
N ASP A 32 21.59 15.57 -26.37
CA ASP A 32 21.96 15.05 -27.69
C ASP A 32 23.27 15.67 -28.21
N GLN A 33 23.46 16.97 -28.01
CA GLN A 33 24.72 17.67 -28.32
C GLN A 33 25.91 17.15 -27.49
N GLU A 34 25.67 16.88 -26.21
CA GLU A 34 26.64 16.26 -25.29
C GLU A 34 26.80 14.74 -25.54
N ARG A 35 26.05 14.20 -26.50
CA ARG A 35 26.01 12.79 -26.90
C ARG A 35 25.61 11.83 -25.81
N VAL A 36 24.91 12.29 -24.80
CA VAL A 36 24.49 11.48 -23.65
C VAL A 36 23.36 10.55 -24.07
N LEU A 37 23.48 9.27 -23.71
CA LEU A 37 22.37 8.33 -23.76
C LEU A 37 21.52 8.52 -22.49
N ALA A 38 20.28 8.96 -22.66
CA ALA A 38 19.40 9.28 -21.55
C ALA A 38 17.94 8.91 -21.84
N ARG A 39 17.15 8.79 -20.79
CA ARG A 39 15.69 8.89 -20.85
C ARG A 39 15.24 10.12 -20.06
N LEU A 40 14.36 10.89 -20.66
CA LEU A 40 13.67 12.02 -20.06
C LEU A 40 12.25 11.63 -19.74
N GLU A 41 11.75 12.00 -18.57
CA GLU A 41 10.35 11.80 -18.18
C GLU A 41 9.78 13.05 -17.54
N TRP A 42 8.57 13.44 -17.94
CA TRP A 42 7.93 14.66 -17.45
C TRP A 42 6.40 14.54 -17.52
N TYR A 43 5.71 15.34 -16.70
CA TYR A 43 4.28 15.57 -16.88
C TYR A 43 4.06 16.72 -17.87
N PRO A 44 3.09 16.62 -18.79
CA PRO A 44 2.77 17.71 -19.72
C PRO A 44 2.43 19.05 -19.02
N ALA A 45 1.87 19.00 -17.81
CA ALA A 45 1.51 20.18 -17.05
C ALA A 45 2.70 20.86 -16.35
N THR A 46 3.81 20.14 -16.16
CA THR A 46 5.01 20.61 -15.45
C THR A 46 6.26 20.24 -16.22
N GLU A 47 6.31 20.62 -17.49
CA GLU A 47 7.42 20.24 -18.40
C GLU A 47 8.80 20.75 -17.93
N HIS A 48 8.82 21.79 -17.10
CA HIS A 48 10.03 22.31 -16.45
C HIS A 48 10.57 21.41 -15.31
N LEU A 49 9.82 20.38 -14.90
CA LEU A 49 10.23 19.36 -13.93
C LEU A 49 10.48 18.04 -14.67
N LEU A 50 11.75 17.71 -14.87
CA LEU A 50 12.16 16.52 -15.60
C LEU A 50 12.86 15.52 -14.70
N SER A 51 12.45 14.26 -14.81
CA SER A 51 13.26 13.13 -14.38
C SER A 51 14.24 12.75 -15.50
N LEU A 52 15.47 12.45 -15.11
CA LEU A 52 16.57 12.04 -15.96
C LEU A 52 17.01 10.64 -15.54
N THR A 53 16.96 9.68 -16.46
CA THR A 53 17.61 8.38 -16.26
C THR A 53 18.81 8.27 -17.19
N LEU A 54 19.97 7.99 -16.61
CA LEU A 54 21.26 7.91 -17.30
C LEU A 54 21.95 6.59 -16.96
N LEU A 55 23.01 6.29 -17.71
CA LEU A 55 23.95 5.22 -17.38
C LEU A 55 25.27 5.80 -16.94
N THR A 56 25.80 5.33 -15.81
CA THR A 56 27.14 5.68 -15.32
C THR A 56 28.01 4.44 -15.16
N ASP A 57 29.31 4.58 -15.42
CA ASP A 57 30.28 3.54 -15.07
C ASP A 57 30.71 3.62 -13.60
N ALA A 58 31.59 2.72 -13.17
CA ALA A 58 32.09 2.68 -11.80
C ALA A 58 32.87 3.93 -11.38
N GLU A 59 33.38 4.71 -12.35
CA GLU A 59 34.07 5.97 -12.12
C GLU A 59 33.12 7.19 -12.15
N GLY A 60 31.82 6.96 -12.32
CA GLY A 60 30.81 8.03 -12.38
C GLY A 60 30.79 8.80 -13.70
N ARG A 61 31.28 8.21 -14.80
CA ARG A 61 31.21 8.82 -16.14
C ARG A 61 29.94 8.40 -16.85
N VAL A 62 29.29 9.36 -17.50
CA VAL A 62 28.02 9.13 -18.19
C VAL A 62 28.24 8.40 -19.52
N ALA A 63 27.32 7.50 -19.88
CA ALA A 63 27.34 6.83 -21.17
C ALA A 63 27.06 7.82 -22.30
N VAL A 64 27.95 7.86 -23.29
CA VAL A 64 27.79 8.65 -24.50
C VAL A 64 27.87 7.77 -25.75
N THR A 65 27.17 8.19 -26.80
CA THR A 65 27.15 7.47 -28.08
C THR A 65 28.21 8.05 -29.03
N PRO A 66 29.17 7.25 -29.53
CA PRO A 66 30.14 7.72 -30.53
C PRO A 66 29.48 7.98 -31.91
N PRO A 67 29.97 8.94 -32.70
CA PRO A 67 29.40 9.29 -34.01
C PRO A 67 29.36 8.15 -35.04
N ALA A 68 30.26 7.17 -34.89
CA ALA A 68 30.48 6.12 -35.88
C ALA A 68 30.21 4.70 -35.33
N ARG A 69 29.71 4.58 -34.09
CA ARG A 69 29.48 3.28 -33.44
C ARG A 69 28.15 3.29 -32.71
N GLY A 70 27.24 2.38 -33.04
CA GLY A 70 25.96 2.19 -32.36
C GLY A 70 26.09 1.49 -31.00
N GLY A 71 27.00 1.95 -30.15
CA GLY A 71 27.22 1.46 -28.79
C GLY A 71 27.54 2.62 -27.84
N VAL A 72 27.76 2.33 -26.57
CA VAL A 72 28.05 3.35 -25.54
C VAL A 72 29.51 3.30 -25.10
N VAL A 73 30.07 4.46 -24.81
CA VAL A 73 31.40 4.62 -24.19
C VAL A 73 31.31 5.62 -23.03
N ALA A 74 32.28 5.60 -22.13
CA ALA A 74 32.36 6.59 -21.05
C ALA A 74 32.67 7.99 -21.59
N GLY A 75 31.83 8.96 -21.22
CA GLY A 75 31.96 10.38 -21.53
C GLY A 75 32.45 11.21 -20.34
N LEU A 76 31.83 12.38 -20.15
CA LEU A 76 32.11 13.28 -19.04
C LEU A 76 31.64 12.70 -17.69
N GLY A 77 32.16 13.26 -16.59
CA GLY A 77 31.71 12.89 -15.25
C GLY A 77 30.29 13.35 -14.97
N VAL A 78 29.54 12.62 -14.13
CA VAL A 78 28.17 12.98 -13.74
C VAL A 78 28.10 14.37 -13.15
N SER A 79 29.06 14.76 -12.29
CA SER A 79 29.14 16.10 -11.71
C SER A 79 29.34 17.19 -12.75
N GLU A 80 30.13 16.92 -13.79
CA GLU A 80 30.34 17.87 -14.89
C GLU A 80 29.07 18.02 -15.74
N LEU A 81 28.32 16.93 -15.95
CA LEU A 81 27.05 16.97 -16.68
C LEU A 81 26.01 17.78 -15.89
N THR A 82 25.88 17.49 -14.59
CA THR A 82 24.96 18.20 -13.68
C THR A 82 25.24 19.70 -13.68
N GLU A 83 26.50 20.10 -13.52
CA GLU A 83 26.89 21.51 -13.55
C GLU A 83 26.61 22.17 -14.90
N ARG A 84 26.90 21.48 -16.02
CA ARG A 84 26.62 22.01 -17.36
C ARG A 84 25.14 22.24 -17.60
N LEU A 85 24.29 21.26 -17.27
CA LEU A 85 22.84 21.40 -17.43
C LEU A 85 22.30 22.54 -16.57
N ALA A 86 22.69 22.58 -15.29
CA ALA A 86 22.25 23.63 -14.38
C ALA A 86 22.65 25.03 -14.86
N ARG A 87 23.91 25.24 -15.28
CA ARG A 87 24.37 26.52 -15.82
C ARG A 87 23.75 26.89 -17.16
N HIS A 88 23.52 25.90 -18.03
CA HIS A 88 22.95 26.15 -19.36
C HIS A 88 21.50 26.61 -19.27
N PHE A 89 20.73 26.02 -18.36
CA PHE A 89 19.31 26.31 -18.20
C PHE A 89 18.99 27.26 -17.04
N HIS A 90 19.99 27.73 -16.29
CA HIS A 90 19.80 28.45 -15.03
C HIS A 90 18.84 27.69 -14.09
N ALA A 91 19.16 26.42 -13.90
CA ALA A 91 18.31 25.39 -13.32
C ALA A 91 18.94 24.79 -12.06
N ASP A 92 18.11 24.08 -11.29
CA ASP A 92 18.61 23.17 -10.27
C ASP A 92 18.65 21.75 -10.83
N ALA A 93 19.80 21.10 -10.73
CA ALA A 93 20.02 19.76 -11.23
C ALA A 93 20.59 18.87 -10.12
N VAL A 94 20.01 17.70 -9.95
CA VAL A 94 20.53 16.63 -9.08
C VAL A 94 20.59 15.36 -9.92
N ILE A 95 21.77 14.75 -10.05
CA ILE A 95 21.95 13.50 -10.81
C ILE A 95 22.87 12.59 -10.01
N GLY A 96 22.31 11.47 -9.53
CA GLY A 96 22.96 10.59 -8.56
C GLY A 96 23.49 11.40 -7.37
N PRO A 97 24.80 11.29 -7.04
CA PRO A 97 25.37 12.01 -5.91
C PRO A 97 25.69 13.49 -6.19
N ALA A 98 25.56 13.97 -7.43
CA ALA A 98 25.93 15.34 -7.80
C ALA A 98 24.72 16.28 -7.74
N SER A 99 24.87 17.42 -7.10
CA SER A 99 23.90 18.52 -7.13
C SER A 99 24.55 19.83 -7.55
N PHE A 100 23.83 20.62 -8.34
CA PHE A 100 24.22 21.98 -8.70
C PHE A 100 22.96 22.85 -8.78
N HIS A 101 23.01 24.00 -8.12
CA HIS A 101 21.87 24.92 -8.02
C HIS A 101 22.23 26.26 -8.67
N ASP A 102 21.69 26.53 -9.86
CA ASP A 102 21.89 27.79 -10.60
C ASP A 102 20.57 28.56 -10.81
N LEU A 103 19.48 28.15 -10.14
CA LEU A 103 18.21 28.86 -10.23
C LEU A 103 18.33 30.31 -9.73
N PRO A 104 17.98 31.32 -10.56
CA PRO A 104 17.95 32.71 -10.12
C PRO A 104 16.97 32.89 -8.96
N ARG A 105 17.32 33.71 -7.96
CA ARG A 105 16.45 33.96 -6.80
C ARG A 105 15.09 34.57 -7.16
N GLU A 106 15.01 35.20 -8.32
CA GLU A 106 13.81 35.86 -8.86
C GLU A 106 13.03 34.95 -9.82
N ALA A 107 13.52 33.73 -10.09
CA ALA A 107 12.82 32.77 -10.93
C ALA A 107 11.46 32.44 -10.30
N THR A 108 10.40 32.84 -11.00
CA THR A 108 9.06 32.40 -10.67
C THR A 108 8.97 30.94 -11.05
N HIS A 109 8.78 30.08 -10.06
CA HIS A 109 8.34 28.72 -10.33
C HIS A 109 6.96 28.84 -10.96
N ASP A 110 6.76 28.24 -12.13
CA ASP A 110 5.40 28.04 -12.62
C ASP A 110 4.67 27.29 -11.50
N ALA A 111 3.52 27.84 -11.06
CA ALA A 111 2.81 27.25 -9.95
C ALA A 111 2.45 25.80 -10.33
N VAL A 112 3.12 24.83 -9.69
CA VAL A 112 2.73 23.44 -9.78
C VAL A 112 1.35 23.38 -9.18
N ARG A 113 0.35 23.10 -10.02
CA ARG A 113 -1.00 22.88 -9.55
C ARG A 113 -0.96 21.66 -8.65
N GLU A 114 -1.19 21.87 -7.35
CA GLU A 114 -1.39 20.75 -6.43
C GLU A 114 -2.56 19.91 -6.93
N PRO A 115 -2.41 18.57 -6.94
CA PRO A 115 -3.48 17.69 -7.37
C PRO A 115 -4.73 17.92 -6.52
N ASP A 116 -5.92 17.94 -7.13
CA ASP A 116 -7.17 18.07 -6.39
C ASP A 116 -7.40 16.78 -5.59
N PRO A 117 -7.34 16.80 -4.24
CA PRO A 117 -7.53 15.61 -3.44
C PRO A 117 -8.96 15.04 -3.60
N ALA A 118 -9.95 15.86 -3.96
CA ALA A 118 -11.31 15.40 -4.18
C ALA A 118 -11.44 14.47 -5.41
N THR A 119 -10.49 14.49 -6.35
CA THR A 119 -10.50 13.65 -7.54
C THR A 119 -9.82 12.30 -7.36
N LEU A 120 -9.15 12.08 -6.23
CA LEU A 120 -8.43 10.85 -5.93
C LEU A 120 -9.38 9.65 -5.91
N ARG A 121 -8.98 8.60 -6.60
CA ARG A 121 -9.57 7.26 -6.54
C ARG A 121 -8.45 6.26 -6.44
N ALA A 122 -8.46 5.44 -5.39
CA ALA A 122 -7.41 4.49 -5.12
C ALA A 122 -7.96 3.08 -4.93
N VAL A 123 -7.21 2.11 -5.44
CA VAL A 123 -7.44 0.69 -5.29
C VAL A 123 -6.13 0.06 -4.84
N VAL A 124 -6.10 -0.48 -3.61
CA VAL A 124 -4.93 -1.12 -3.02
C VAL A 124 -5.15 -2.62 -2.91
N VAL A 125 -4.30 -3.39 -3.57
CA VAL A 125 -4.28 -4.86 -3.51
C VAL A 125 -3.17 -5.27 -2.55
N SER A 126 -3.52 -5.92 -1.44
CA SER A 126 -2.56 -6.23 -0.37
C SER A 126 -2.95 -7.50 0.38
N PRO A 127 -1.99 -8.25 0.97
CA PRO A 127 -2.28 -9.31 1.93
C PRO A 127 -2.89 -8.79 3.25
N LEU A 128 -2.99 -7.46 3.44
CA LEU A 128 -3.54 -6.78 4.60
C LEU A 128 -4.74 -7.53 5.20
N SER A 129 -4.64 -7.86 6.48
CA SER A 129 -5.67 -8.59 7.21
C SER A 129 -7.00 -7.82 7.30
N ALA A 130 -8.13 -8.48 7.03
CA ALA A 130 -9.46 -7.85 7.07
C ALA A 130 -9.77 -7.19 8.43
N TYR A 131 -9.19 -7.70 9.52
CA TYR A 131 -9.39 -7.14 10.85
C TYR A 131 -8.64 -5.83 11.09
N THR A 132 -7.64 -5.44 10.29
CA THR A 132 -6.94 -4.15 10.48
C THR A 132 -7.67 -2.99 9.80
N VAL A 133 -8.51 -3.28 8.79
CA VAL A 133 -9.28 -2.29 8.02
C VAL A 133 -10.12 -1.33 8.88
N PRO A 134 -10.88 -1.76 9.91
CA PRO A 134 -11.62 -0.82 10.75
C PRO A 134 -10.72 0.23 11.44
N LEU A 135 -9.53 -0.21 11.86
CA LEU A 135 -8.54 0.67 12.48
C LEU A 135 -7.95 1.63 11.44
N GLN A 136 -7.55 1.12 10.27
CA GLN A 136 -7.05 1.93 9.17
C GLN A 136 -8.04 3.01 8.75
N SER A 137 -9.32 2.67 8.57
CA SER A 137 -10.38 3.65 8.25
C SER A 137 -10.46 4.76 9.30
N THR A 138 -10.32 4.42 10.59
CA THR A 138 -10.36 5.42 11.65
C THR A 138 -9.10 6.28 11.70
N LEU A 139 -7.92 5.71 11.44
CA LEU A 139 -6.64 6.43 11.45
C LEU A 139 -6.50 7.36 10.24
N LEU A 140 -6.99 6.93 9.07
CA LEU A 140 -7.00 7.71 7.83
C LEU A 140 -8.18 8.69 7.77
N GLU A 141 -9.05 8.67 8.79
CA GLU A 141 -10.27 9.48 8.90
C GLU A 141 -11.19 9.40 7.68
N ARG A 142 -11.23 8.24 7.03
CA ARG A 142 -12.02 8.02 5.80
C ARG A 142 -12.70 6.67 5.70
N PRO A 143 -13.81 6.56 4.96
CA PRO A 143 -14.43 5.27 4.67
C PRO A 143 -13.50 4.41 3.81
N LEU A 144 -13.37 3.12 4.16
CA LEU A 144 -12.65 2.13 3.37
C LEU A 144 -13.61 1.02 2.95
N ALA A 145 -13.75 0.79 1.65
CA ALA A 145 -14.48 -0.36 1.12
C ALA A 145 -13.50 -1.50 0.83
N VAL A 146 -13.84 -2.73 1.28
CA VAL A 146 -12.93 -3.87 1.16
C VAL A 146 -13.60 -5.08 0.55
N VAL A 147 -12.93 -5.68 -0.43
CA VAL A 147 -13.29 -6.96 -1.04
C VAL A 147 -12.16 -7.96 -0.80
N SER A 148 -12.49 -9.18 -0.38
CA SER A 148 -11.51 -10.27 -0.32
C SER A 148 -11.50 -11.03 -1.65
N LEU A 149 -10.31 -11.31 -2.17
CA LEU A 149 -10.08 -12.13 -3.37
C LEU A 149 -9.34 -13.41 -2.97
N PRO A 150 -10.04 -14.46 -2.48
CA PRO A 150 -9.40 -15.69 -1.99
C PRO A 150 -8.56 -16.40 -3.05
N ALA A 151 -8.94 -16.28 -4.33
CA ALA A 151 -8.21 -16.88 -5.44
C ALA A 151 -6.79 -16.30 -5.61
N LEU A 152 -6.57 -15.05 -5.19
CA LEU A 152 -5.28 -14.37 -5.25
C LEU A 152 -4.58 -14.32 -3.88
N ASP A 153 -5.23 -14.79 -2.81
CA ASP A 153 -4.78 -14.56 -1.42
C ASP A 153 -4.50 -13.08 -1.16
N ARG A 154 -5.42 -12.22 -1.61
CA ARG A 154 -5.31 -10.75 -1.51
C ARG A 154 -6.63 -10.14 -1.08
N ARG A 155 -6.53 -8.93 -0.52
CA ARG A 155 -7.67 -8.04 -0.28
C ARG A 155 -7.49 -6.79 -1.11
N VAL A 156 -8.61 -6.28 -1.60
CA VAL A 156 -8.69 -5.03 -2.35
C VAL A 156 -9.34 -4.00 -1.45
N VAL A 157 -8.59 -2.97 -1.07
CA VAL A 157 -9.05 -1.83 -0.28
C VAL A 157 -9.24 -0.65 -1.21
N MET A 158 -10.39 -0.01 -1.14
CA MET A 158 -10.76 1.08 -2.06
C MET A 158 -11.21 2.30 -1.27
N TYR A 159 -10.81 3.47 -1.76
CA TYR A 159 -11.21 4.75 -1.18
C TYR A 159 -11.12 5.86 -2.23
N THR A 160 -11.85 6.96 -1.97
CA THR A 160 -11.95 8.10 -2.88
C THR A 160 -11.96 9.42 -2.10
N GLY A 161 -11.60 10.51 -2.78
CA GLY A 161 -11.70 11.87 -2.26
C GLY A 161 -10.58 12.26 -1.30
N GLU A 162 -10.86 13.21 -0.42
CA GLU A 162 -9.88 13.74 0.54
C GLU A 162 -9.58 12.76 1.67
N GLY A 163 -8.37 12.88 2.23
CA GLY A 163 -7.90 12.08 3.36
C GLY A 163 -6.50 11.52 3.13
N LEU A 164 -5.96 10.88 4.16
CA LEU A 164 -4.67 10.20 4.04
C LEU A 164 -4.80 8.92 3.21
N ASP A 165 -3.73 8.60 2.48
CA ASP A 165 -3.63 7.37 1.71
C ASP A 165 -3.30 6.17 2.59
N LEU A 166 -3.73 5.00 2.15
CA LEU A 166 -3.32 3.77 2.80
C LEU A 166 -1.80 3.60 2.63
N GLY A 167 -1.09 3.43 3.74
CA GLY A 167 0.38 3.43 3.77
C GLY A 167 1.01 4.79 4.09
N ALA A 168 0.24 5.89 4.15
CA ALA A 168 0.77 7.21 4.55
C ALA A 168 1.31 7.23 5.99
N LEU A 169 0.80 6.33 6.86
CA LEU A 169 1.29 6.12 8.22
C LEU A 169 2.33 4.98 8.30
N GLY A 170 2.91 4.60 7.16
CA GLY A 170 3.79 3.45 7.01
C GLY A 170 3.03 2.16 6.68
N TRP A 171 3.76 1.21 6.10
CA TRP A 171 3.28 -0.13 5.81
C TRP A 171 3.69 -1.11 6.92
N ASP A 172 2.78 -2.00 7.27
CA ASP A 172 3.10 -3.14 8.12
C ASP A 172 3.69 -4.27 7.25
N GLU A 173 4.64 -5.03 7.77
CA GLU A 173 5.26 -6.15 7.02
C GLU A 173 4.19 -7.16 6.56
N GLU A 174 3.17 -7.41 7.39
CA GLU A 174 2.04 -8.30 7.07
C GLU A 174 1.13 -7.77 5.95
N SER A 175 1.26 -6.49 5.60
CA SER A 175 0.51 -5.84 4.52
C SER A 175 1.30 -5.75 3.21
N LEU A 176 2.53 -6.25 3.18
CA LEU A 176 3.40 -6.24 2.01
C LEU A 176 3.54 -7.64 1.37
N PRO A 177 3.82 -7.74 0.06
CA PRO A 177 3.86 -6.63 -0.90
C PRO A 177 2.44 -6.09 -1.19
N ALA A 178 2.35 -4.77 -1.41
CA ALA A 178 1.11 -4.10 -1.78
C ALA A 178 1.21 -3.50 -3.19
N LEU A 179 0.12 -3.54 -3.94
CA LEU A 179 -0.02 -2.85 -5.20
C LEU A 179 -1.03 -1.73 -5.03
N VAL A 180 -0.67 -0.51 -5.39
CA VAL A 180 -1.50 0.68 -5.33
C VAL A 180 -1.78 1.15 -6.74
N LEU A 181 -3.06 1.16 -7.13
CA LEU A 181 -3.55 1.73 -8.39
C LEU A 181 -4.31 3.00 -8.06
N GLU A 182 -3.98 4.09 -8.75
CA GLU A 182 -4.54 5.41 -8.45
C GLU A 182 -4.97 6.14 -9.72
N SER A 183 -6.05 6.90 -9.59
CA SER A 183 -6.48 7.91 -10.56
C SER A 183 -6.66 9.24 -9.84
N GLN A 184 -5.94 10.27 -10.27
CA GLN A 184 -6.07 11.63 -9.72
C GLN A 184 -5.83 12.67 -10.81
N ASP A 185 -6.74 13.64 -10.94
CA ASP A 185 -6.71 14.66 -11.99
C ASP A 185 -6.54 14.12 -13.43
N GLY A 186 -7.02 12.91 -13.67
CA GLY A 186 -6.91 12.21 -14.96
C GLY A 186 -5.56 11.52 -15.20
N ASP A 187 -4.61 11.64 -14.29
CA ASP A 187 -3.40 10.82 -14.27
C ASP A 187 -3.69 9.47 -13.63
N LEU A 188 -3.23 8.41 -14.29
CA LEU A 188 -3.37 7.03 -13.84
C LEU A 188 -1.99 6.55 -13.42
N ARG A 189 -1.90 5.94 -12.25
CA ARG A 189 -0.64 5.45 -11.68
C ARG A 189 -0.78 4.04 -11.13
N VAL A 190 0.33 3.33 -11.17
CA VAL A 190 0.52 2.04 -10.50
C VAL A 190 1.80 2.11 -9.69
N ARG A 191 1.76 1.60 -8.46
CA ARG A 191 2.91 1.53 -7.57
C ARG A 191 2.94 0.19 -6.87
N ALA A 192 4.06 -0.52 -6.94
CA ALA A 192 4.33 -1.69 -6.11
C ALA A 192 5.19 -1.29 -4.91
N VAL A 193 4.69 -1.60 -3.73
CA VAL A 193 5.35 -1.39 -2.44
C VAL A 193 5.83 -2.73 -1.93
N THR A 194 7.15 -2.91 -1.80
CA THR A 194 7.74 -4.21 -1.44
C THR A 194 8.39 -4.23 -0.06
N THR A 195 9.01 -3.12 0.37
CA THR A 195 9.80 -3.06 1.62
C THR A 195 9.27 -2.01 2.60
N GLY A 196 8.40 -1.09 2.14
CA GLY A 196 7.91 0.04 2.91
C GLY A 196 8.85 1.25 2.89
N ASP A 197 10.05 1.11 2.30
CA ASP A 197 10.90 2.23 1.94
C ASP A 197 10.45 2.76 0.57
N PRO A 198 10.00 4.03 0.46
CA PRO A 198 9.53 4.57 -0.81
C PRO A 198 10.61 4.60 -1.90
N ASP A 199 11.90 4.57 -1.54
CA ASP A 199 12.99 4.53 -2.51
C ASP A 199 13.10 3.18 -3.24
N ASP A 200 12.48 2.12 -2.69
CA ASP A 200 12.42 0.78 -3.28
C ASP A 200 11.13 0.55 -4.10
N ASP A 201 10.19 1.50 -4.10
CA ASP A 201 8.90 1.34 -4.77
C ASP A 201 9.05 1.39 -6.29
N ALA A 202 8.43 0.43 -6.98
CA ALA A 202 8.31 0.47 -8.43
C ALA A 202 7.07 1.30 -8.80
N VAL A 203 7.26 2.46 -9.43
CA VAL A 203 6.18 3.41 -9.76
C VAL A 203 6.11 3.64 -11.27
N TYR A 204 4.90 3.61 -11.82
CA TYR A 204 4.64 4.01 -13.19
C TYR A 204 3.41 4.91 -13.29
N SER A 205 3.50 5.95 -14.14
CA SER A 205 2.40 6.86 -14.47
C SER A 205 2.12 6.82 -15.97
N TRP A 206 0.87 6.60 -16.36
CA TRP A 206 0.43 6.72 -17.75
C TRP A 206 0.23 8.19 -18.19
N GLY A 207 0.21 9.14 -17.24
CA GLY A 207 0.19 10.57 -17.52
C GLY A 207 1.57 11.16 -17.83
N MET A 208 2.65 10.48 -17.45
CA MET A 208 4.01 10.90 -17.81
C MET A 208 4.29 10.66 -19.30
N ARG A 209 5.02 11.60 -19.89
CA ARG A 209 5.64 11.45 -21.20
C ARG A 209 7.07 11.03 -21.00
N SER A 210 7.55 10.14 -21.86
CA SER A 210 8.93 9.72 -21.88
C SER A 210 9.56 9.93 -23.25
N ARG A 211 10.86 10.23 -23.26
CA ARG A 211 11.66 10.37 -24.48
C ARG A 211 13.06 9.82 -24.28
N TYR A 212 13.49 8.98 -25.21
CA TYR A 212 14.89 8.58 -25.30
C TYR A 212 15.72 9.64 -26.05
N VAL A 213 16.87 9.98 -25.48
CA VAL A 213 17.93 10.75 -26.11
C VAL A 213 19.04 9.78 -26.48
N TRP A 214 19.35 9.67 -27.77
CA TRP A 214 20.24 8.64 -28.31
C TRP A 214 21.71 9.09 -28.44
N GLY A 215 22.02 10.30 -28.00
CA GLY A 215 23.37 10.84 -27.97
C GLY A 215 23.91 11.22 -29.34
N GLY A 216 23.13 11.94 -30.15
CA GLY A 216 23.52 12.43 -31.47
C GLY A 216 23.31 11.41 -32.60
N VAL A 217 22.58 10.32 -32.34
CA VAL A 217 22.25 9.28 -33.32
C VAL A 217 20.78 9.37 -33.70
N GLU A 218 20.50 9.84 -34.93
CA GLU A 218 19.14 9.96 -35.43
C GLU A 218 18.39 8.62 -35.52
N GLN A 219 19.10 7.55 -35.91
CA GLN A 219 18.52 6.22 -36.09
C GLN A 219 19.32 5.19 -35.27
N PRO A 220 18.93 4.94 -34.00
CA PRO A 220 19.63 3.99 -33.15
C PRO A 220 19.47 2.57 -33.71
N GLY A 221 20.59 1.88 -33.93
CA GLY A 221 20.61 0.48 -34.33
C GLY A 221 20.18 -0.47 -33.19
N PRO A 222 19.95 -1.77 -33.49
CA PRO A 222 19.39 -2.73 -32.53
C PRO A 222 20.21 -2.87 -31.24
N ALA A 223 21.54 -2.78 -31.32
CA ALA A 223 22.40 -2.92 -30.15
C ALA A 223 22.25 -1.75 -29.15
N LEU A 224 22.09 -0.51 -29.65
CA LEU A 224 21.89 0.66 -28.81
C LEU A 224 20.48 0.65 -28.21
N ARG A 225 19.46 0.27 -29.00
CA ARG A 225 18.08 0.11 -28.51
C ARG A 225 18.00 -0.93 -27.41
N ALA A 226 18.57 -2.12 -27.61
CA ALA A 226 18.58 -3.18 -26.62
C ALA A 226 19.25 -2.73 -25.30
N ARG A 227 20.29 -1.90 -25.37
CA ARG A 227 20.94 -1.34 -24.18
C ARG A 227 20.10 -0.29 -23.46
N ALA A 228 19.41 0.58 -24.21
CA ALA A 228 18.46 1.51 -23.61
C ALA A 228 17.29 0.75 -22.99
N GLU A 229 16.76 -0.28 -23.65
CA GLU A 229 15.69 -1.12 -23.09
C GLU A 229 16.14 -1.89 -21.84
N GLU A 230 17.37 -2.38 -21.79
CA GLU A 230 17.90 -3.13 -20.65
C GLU A 230 18.04 -2.27 -19.37
N PHE A 231 18.43 -1.01 -19.50
CA PHE A 231 18.80 -0.19 -18.33
C PHE A 231 17.95 1.07 -18.13
N LEU A 232 17.41 1.63 -19.21
CA LEU A 232 16.67 2.88 -19.19
C LEU A 232 15.15 2.68 -19.28
N ALA A 233 14.65 1.53 -19.73
CA ALA A 233 13.21 1.27 -19.76
C ALA A 233 12.65 0.86 -18.39
N ASP A 234 11.34 1.03 -18.21
CA ASP A 234 10.57 0.66 -16.99
C ASP A 234 10.42 -0.86 -16.81
N VAL A 235 11.23 -1.67 -17.51
CA VAL A 235 11.10 -3.13 -17.51
C VAL A 235 11.43 -3.71 -16.13
N THR A 236 12.29 -3.03 -15.36
CA THR A 236 12.52 -3.34 -13.94
C THR A 236 11.27 -3.11 -13.10
N ASP A 237 10.49 -2.08 -13.42
CA ASP A 237 9.30 -1.69 -12.66
C ASP A 237 8.12 -2.61 -13.00
N ALA A 238 7.97 -3.01 -14.26
CA ALA A 238 6.94 -3.96 -14.69
C ALA A 238 7.03 -5.31 -13.95
N SER A 239 8.25 -5.82 -13.78
CA SER A 239 8.49 -7.10 -13.08
C SER A 239 8.16 -6.98 -11.59
N ALA A 240 8.56 -5.88 -10.95
CA ALA A 240 8.25 -5.61 -9.55
C ALA A 240 6.74 -5.39 -9.32
N ILE A 241 6.08 -4.65 -10.21
CA ILE A 241 4.63 -4.45 -10.23
C ILE A 241 3.88 -5.78 -10.33
N ALA A 242 4.25 -6.63 -11.28
CA ALA A 242 3.63 -7.95 -11.42
C ALA A 242 3.90 -8.83 -10.19
N ALA A 243 5.11 -8.82 -9.63
CA ALA A 243 5.47 -9.63 -8.49
C ALA A 243 4.69 -9.30 -7.19
N ALA A 244 4.11 -8.10 -7.07
CA ALA A 244 3.27 -7.73 -5.94
C ALA A 244 1.96 -8.55 -5.87
N VAL A 245 1.47 -9.05 -7.01
CA VAL A 245 0.22 -9.81 -7.13
C VAL A 245 0.50 -11.27 -7.51
N PRO A 246 0.11 -12.26 -6.68
CA PRO A 246 0.36 -13.67 -6.96
C PRO A 246 -0.34 -14.11 -8.25
N GLY A 247 0.42 -14.74 -9.15
CA GLY A 247 -0.10 -15.28 -10.41
C GLY A 247 -0.26 -14.26 -11.53
N ALA A 248 0.21 -13.01 -11.36
CA ALA A 248 0.24 -12.01 -12.41
C ALA A 248 1.17 -12.41 -13.57
N ASP A 249 0.80 -12.00 -14.78
CA ASP A 249 1.62 -12.16 -15.99
C ASP A 249 2.55 -10.95 -16.16
N ALA A 250 3.83 -11.15 -15.85
CA ALA A 250 4.85 -10.10 -15.95
C ALA A 250 5.08 -9.59 -17.38
N GLN A 251 4.91 -10.45 -18.39
CA GLN A 251 5.07 -10.06 -19.78
C GLN A 251 3.90 -9.19 -20.23
N ALA A 252 2.66 -9.61 -19.90
CA ALA A 252 1.47 -8.81 -20.17
C ALA A 252 1.49 -7.47 -19.40
N ALA A 253 2.00 -7.45 -18.17
CA ALA A 253 2.17 -6.22 -17.39
C ALA A 253 3.13 -5.24 -18.08
N ALA A 254 4.27 -5.72 -18.62
CA ALA A 254 5.19 -4.88 -19.38
C ALA A 254 4.56 -4.30 -20.67
N GLU A 255 3.76 -5.10 -21.37
CA GLU A 255 3.00 -4.65 -22.55
C GLU A 255 1.92 -3.61 -22.18
N ALA A 256 1.30 -3.77 -21.02
CA ALA A 256 0.32 -2.83 -20.49
C ALA A 256 0.93 -1.47 -20.13
N LEU A 257 2.14 -1.44 -19.55
CA LEU A 257 2.86 -0.18 -19.29
C LEU A 257 3.16 0.57 -20.60
N ALA A 258 3.57 -0.16 -21.65
CA ALA A 258 3.86 0.44 -22.96
C ALA A 258 2.60 0.97 -23.69
N THR A 259 1.41 0.57 -23.25
CA THR A 259 0.13 1.02 -23.82
C THR A 259 -0.33 2.32 -23.15
N PRO A 260 -0.59 3.41 -23.88
CA PRO A 260 -0.95 4.69 -23.27
C PRO A 260 -2.34 4.71 -22.62
N GLY A 261 -2.48 5.51 -21.56
CA GLY A 261 -3.77 5.93 -20.99
C GLY A 261 -4.62 4.79 -20.41
N GLU A 262 -5.95 4.95 -20.48
CA GLU A 262 -6.92 4.00 -19.91
C GLU A 262 -6.81 2.59 -20.50
N ASP A 263 -6.42 2.46 -21.77
CA ASP A 263 -6.24 1.15 -22.41
C ASP A 263 -5.07 0.39 -21.77
N GLY A 264 -3.99 1.09 -21.41
CA GLY A 264 -2.87 0.51 -20.66
C GLY A 264 -3.25 0.10 -19.25
N LEU A 265 -4.02 0.93 -18.53
CA LEU A 265 -4.54 0.56 -17.22
C LEU A 265 -5.42 -0.69 -17.30
N ARG A 266 -6.32 -0.76 -18.30
CA ARG A 266 -7.20 -1.91 -18.49
C ARG A 266 -6.41 -3.19 -18.76
N ALA A 267 -5.40 -3.11 -19.63
CA ALA A 267 -4.50 -4.22 -19.88
C ALA A 267 -3.71 -4.64 -18.63
N MET A 268 -3.32 -3.67 -17.78
CA MET A 268 -2.64 -3.94 -16.51
C MET A 268 -3.55 -4.68 -15.52
N VAL A 269 -4.81 -4.24 -15.37
CA VAL A 269 -5.81 -4.92 -14.52
C VAL A 269 -5.98 -6.38 -14.96
N GLU A 270 -6.02 -6.64 -16.27
CA GLU A 270 -6.10 -8.00 -16.82
C GLU A 270 -4.82 -8.80 -16.56
N ALA A 271 -3.64 -8.22 -16.80
CA ALA A 271 -2.35 -8.86 -16.58
C ALA A 271 -2.13 -9.27 -15.11
N LEU A 272 -2.65 -8.49 -14.17
CA LEU A 272 -2.59 -8.76 -12.73
C LEU A 272 -3.66 -9.78 -12.26
N GLY A 273 -4.55 -10.22 -13.16
CA GLY A 273 -5.66 -11.11 -12.81
C GLY A 273 -6.71 -10.47 -11.90
N LEU A 274 -6.80 -9.13 -11.89
CA LEU A 274 -7.72 -8.39 -11.05
C LEU A 274 -9.12 -8.32 -11.69
N PRO A 275 -10.19 -8.21 -10.88
CA PRO A 275 -11.55 -8.09 -11.42
C PRO A 275 -11.74 -6.82 -12.26
N ALA A 276 -12.51 -6.92 -13.34
CA ALA A 276 -12.78 -5.80 -14.25
C ALA A 276 -13.42 -4.57 -13.57
N TRP A 277 -14.10 -4.74 -12.43
CA TRP A 277 -14.65 -3.62 -11.68
C TRP A 277 -13.56 -2.68 -11.11
N VAL A 278 -12.30 -3.11 -10.99
CA VAL A 278 -11.18 -2.25 -10.57
C VAL A 278 -11.02 -1.06 -11.51
N GLU A 279 -11.06 -1.30 -12.82
CA GLU A 279 -11.04 -0.23 -13.84
C GLU A 279 -12.26 0.69 -13.69
N ALA A 280 -13.43 0.14 -13.39
CA ALA A 280 -14.64 0.93 -13.18
C ALA A 280 -14.54 1.85 -11.95
N VAL A 281 -13.91 1.39 -10.86
CA VAL A 281 -13.65 2.21 -9.67
C VAL A 281 -12.66 3.33 -9.98
N LEU A 282 -11.53 3.02 -10.63
CA LEU A 282 -10.50 4.00 -10.97
C LEU A 282 -11.00 5.06 -11.95
N SER A 283 -11.81 4.67 -12.93
CA SER A 283 -12.48 5.61 -13.87
C SER A 283 -13.65 6.37 -13.25
N GLY A 284 -14.05 6.06 -12.02
CA GLY A 284 -15.19 6.69 -11.34
C GLY A 284 -16.57 6.27 -11.88
N ARG A 285 -16.64 5.20 -12.68
CA ARG A 285 -17.91 4.61 -13.16
C ARG A 285 -18.61 3.76 -12.11
N LEU A 286 -17.91 3.36 -11.05
CA LEU A 286 -18.43 2.55 -9.95
C LEU A 286 -17.91 3.11 -8.62
N ALA A 287 -18.80 3.38 -7.66
CA ALA A 287 -18.38 3.81 -6.34
C ALA A 287 -17.84 2.61 -5.53
N PRO A 288 -16.85 2.81 -4.62
CA PRO A 288 -16.27 1.72 -3.83
C PRO A 288 -17.28 0.90 -3.01
N ASP A 289 -18.35 1.52 -2.53
CA ASP A 289 -19.42 0.90 -1.74
C ASP A 289 -20.45 0.13 -2.57
N GLU A 290 -20.51 0.39 -3.88
CA GLU A 290 -21.36 -0.32 -4.85
C GLU A 290 -20.67 -1.58 -5.42
N VAL A 291 -19.38 -1.79 -5.13
CA VAL A 291 -18.64 -2.95 -5.63
C VAL A 291 -19.22 -4.25 -5.06
N PRO A 292 -19.50 -5.27 -5.90
CA PRO A 292 -20.05 -6.54 -5.43
C PRO A 292 -19.19 -7.20 -4.34
N GLY A 293 -19.80 -7.48 -3.19
CA GLY A 293 -19.13 -8.10 -2.04
C GLY A 293 -18.27 -7.15 -1.22
N ALA A 294 -18.33 -5.84 -1.47
CA ALA A 294 -17.61 -4.86 -0.67
C ALA A 294 -18.20 -4.73 0.74
N VAL A 295 -17.31 -4.66 1.73
CA VAL A 295 -17.63 -4.33 3.11
C VAL A 295 -17.09 -2.95 3.41
N VAL A 296 -17.97 -2.01 3.74
CA VAL A 296 -17.60 -0.63 4.05
C VAL A 296 -17.31 -0.46 5.53
N HIS A 297 -16.15 0.12 5.83
CA HIS A 297 -15.72 0.48 7.17
C HIS A 297 -15.68 1.99 7.30
N GLU A 298 -16.56 2.52 8.15
CA GLU A 298 -16.59 3.93 8.50
C GLU A 298 -15.65 4.26 9.68
N PRO A 299 -15.07 5.47 9.73
CA PRO A 299 -14.35 5.99 10.88
C PRO A 299 -15.28 6.08 12.10
N ARG A 300 -14.98 5.34 13.17
CA ARG A 300 -15.88 5.24 14.35
C ARG A 300 -15.19 5.41 15.70
N GLY A 301 -14.06 6.12 15.72
CA GLY A 301 -13.27 6.39 16.92
C GLY A 301 -12.43 5.19 17.37
N LEU A 302 -11.23 5.47 17.90
CA LEU A 302 -10.18 4.47 18.09
C LEU A 302 -10.60 3.28 18.98
N SER A 303 -11.24 3.52 20.12
CA SER A 303 -11.67 2.45 21.03
C SER A 303 -12.68 1.49 20.40
N ASN A 304 -13.57 1.98 19.52
CA ASN A 304 -14.51 1.14 18.80
C ASN A 304 -13.81 0.34 17.71
N ALA A 305 -12.94 1.00 16.94
CA ALA A 305 -12.19 0.40 15.85
C ALA A 305 -11.33 -0.77 16.34
N VAL A 306 -10.52 -0.55 17.38
CA VAL A 306 -9.71 -1.61 18.02
C VAL A 306 -10.59 -2.78 18.48
N GLY A 307 -11.74 -2.50 19.11
CA GLY A 307 -12.68 -3.53 19.55
C GLY A 307 -13.25 -4.36 18.39
N ARG A 308 -13.59 -3.73 17.26
CA ARG A 308 -14.05 -4.42 16.05
C ARG A 308 -12.94 -5.24 15.41
N SER A 309 -11.73 -4.69 15.31
CA SER A 309 -10.53 -5.36 14.81
C SER A 309 -10.24 -6.64 15.60
N VAL A 310 -10.10 -6.55 16.92
CA VAL A 310 -9.88 -7.72 17.78
C VAL A 310 -11.04 -8.70 17.68
N GLY A 311 -12.28 -8.19 17.62
CA GLY A 311 -13.47 -9.03 17.44
C GLY A 311 -13.46 -9.85 16.15
N MET A 312 -13.00 -9.27 15.04
CA MET A 312 -12.84 -9.95 13.76
C MET A 312 -11.70 -10.98 13.82
N MET A 313 -10.54 -10.58 14.35
CA MET A 313 -9.36 -11.45 14.52
C MET A 313 -9.68 -12.71 15.34
N LEU A 314 -10.45 -12.59 16.42
CA LEU A 314 -10.83 -13.72 17.27
C LEU A 314 -11.87 -14.66 16.64
N ARG A 315 -12.58 -14.22 15.60
CA ARG A 315 -13.54 -15.05 14.84
C ARG A 315 -12.84 -15.85 13.74
N ASP A 316 -11.69 -15.38 13.27
CA ASP A 316 -10.88 -16.07 12.28
C ASP A 316 -10.42 -17.43 12.83
N PRO A 317 -10.74 -18.55 12.15
CA PRO A 317 -10.31 -19.88 12.57
C PRO A 317 -8.79 -20.05 12.66
N ALA A 318 -8.03 -19.31 11.86
CA ALA A 318 -6.58 -19.44 11.76
C ALA A 318 -5.84 -18.77 12.94
N THR A 319 -6.49 -17.84 13.66
CA THR A 319 -5.86 -17.13 14.79
C THR A 319 -5.63 -18.06 15.99
N PRO A 320 -4.41 -18.11 16.56
CA PRO A 320 -4.13 -18.83 17.80
C PRO A 320 -5.07 -18.39 18.94
N GLY A 321 -5.78 -19.34 19.56
CA GLY A 321 -6.75 -19.06 20.63
C GLY A 321 -8.19 -18.77 20.17
N SER A 322 -8.45 -18.63 18.87
CA SER A 322 -9.81 -18.45 18.32
C SER A 322 -10.76 -19.62 18.66
N ALA A 323 -10.23 -20.84 18.75
CA ALA A 323 -11.00 -22.03 19.11
C ALA A 323 -11.54 -21.95 20.55
N TYR A 324 -10.75 -21.42 21.48
CA TYR A 324 -11.18 -21.23 22.87
C TYR A 324 -12.28 -20.16 22.95
N VAL A 325 -12.09 -19.03 22.27
CA VAL A 325 -13.07 -17.94 22.25
C VAL A 325 -14.38 -18.37 21.58
N ARG A 326 -14.32 -19.06 20.43
CA ARG A 326 -15.50 -19.62 19.75
C ARG A 326 -16.21 -20.65 20.64
N GLY A 327 -15.45 -21.52 21.31
CA GLY A 327 -15.99 -22.48 22.27
C GLY A 327 -16.71 -21.81 23.44
N TYR A 328 -16.13 -20.74 23.99
CA TYR A 328 -16.74 -19.94 25.05
C TYR A 328 -18.01 -19.23 24.57
N VAL A 329 -17.97 -18.51 23.44
CA VAL A 329 -19.13 -17.83 22.86
C VAL A 329 -20.26 -18.81 22.57
N ARG A 330 -19.96 -19.97 21.98
CA ARG A 330 -20.93 -21.05 21.75
C ARG A 330 -21.54 -21.56 23.05
N THR A 331 -20.71 -21.84 24.06
CA THR A 331 -21.19 -22.33 25.37
C THR A 331 -22.11 -21.31 26.04
N VAL A 332 -21.73 -20.03 26.02
CA VAL A 332 -22.50 -18.92 26.62
C VAL A 332 -23.84 -18.68 25.89
N THR A 333 -23.90 -18.94 24.59
CA THR A 333 -25.08 -18.66 23.74
C THR A 333 -26.03 -19.84 23.63
N GLU A 334 -25.51 -21.04 23.34
CA GLU A 334 -26.30 -22.26 23.13
C GLU A 334 -26.59 -23.00 24.44
N MET A 335 -25.67 -22.95 25.40
CA MET A 335 -25.80 -23.64 26.69
C MET A 335 -25.65 -22.67 27.88
N PRO A 336 -26.39 -21.54 27.93
CA PRO A 336 -26.24 -20.53 28.98
C PRO A 336 -26.50 -21.10 30.39
N TRP A 337 -27.22 -22.22 30.48
CA TRP A 337 -27.48 -22.93 31.72
C TRP A 337 -26.20 -23.56 32.31
N LEU A 338 -25.23 -24.00 31.50
CA LEU A 338 -23.95 -24.55 31.97
C LEU A 338 -23.13 -23.51 32.72
N VAL A 339 -23.02 -22.29 32.17
CA VAL A 339 -22.28 -21.19 32.79
C VAL A 339 -22.95 -20.75 34.09
N ARG A 340 -24.29 -20.74 34.13
CA ARG A 340 -25.05 -20.45 35.35
C ARG A 340 -24.85 -21.52 36.42
N LEU A 341 -24.83 -22.81 36.04
CA LEU A 341 -24.54 -23.90 36.98
C LEU A 341 -23.10 -23.82 37.52
N GLY A 342 -22.12 -23.52 36.67
CA GLY A 342 -20.73 -23.31 37.07
C GLY A 342 -20.57 -22.15 38.06
N ALA A 343 -21.17 -21.00 37.76
CA ALA A 343 -21.16 -19.84 38.65
C ALA A 343 -21.86 -20.12 39.99
N LEU A 344 -23.00 -20.83 39.99
CA LEU A 344 -23.69 -21.22 41.22
C LEU A 344 -22.86 -22.20 42.06
N ALA A 345 -22.16 -23.15 41.42
CA ALA A 345 -21.25 -24.06 42.10
C ALA A 345 -20.05 -23.32 42.73
N GLY A 346 -19.45 -22.38 41.99
CA GLY A 346 -18.34 -21.56 42.47
C GLY A 346 -18.71 -20.66 43.65
N VAL A 347 -19.89 -20.01 43.59
CA VAL A 347 -20.45 -19.23 44.72
C VAL A 347 -20.76 -20.14 45.91
N GLY A 348 -21.35 -21.32 45.69
CA GLY A 348 -21.67 -22.28 46.73
C GLY A 348 -20.43 -22.79 47.48
N LEU A 349 -19.39 -23.19 46.73
CA LEU A 349 -18.12 -23.65 47.30
C LEU A 349 -17.38 -22.52 48.02
N GLY A 350 -17.32 -21.33 47.43
CA GLY A 350 -16.69 -20.17 48.05
C GLY A 350 -17.40 -19.73 49.34
N GLY A 351 -18.73 -19.71 49.34
CA GLY A 351 -19.55 -19.43 50.52
C GLY A 351 -19.38 -20.48 51.62
N LEU A 352 -19.26 -21.76 51.27
CA LEU A 352 -18.98 -22.84 52.23
C LEU A 352 -17.62 -22.68 52.89
N LEU A 353 -16.58 -22.28 52.16
CA LEU A 353 -15.25 -22.02 52.70
C LEU A 353 -15.25 -20.83 53.67
N ILE A 354 -15.92 -19.73 53.32
CA ILE A 354 -16.08 -18.56 54.19
C ILE A 354 -16.85 -18.94 55.46
N ASN A 355 -17.99 -19.63 55.32
CA ASN A 355 -18.80 -20.08 56.46
C ASN A 355 -18.02 -21.04 57.38
N ARG A 356 -17.23 -21.95 56.81
CA ARG A 356 -16.37 -22.86 57.58
C ARG A 356 -15.28 -22.10 58.34
N ALA A 357 -14.69 -21.07 57.72
CA ALA A 357 -13.72 -20.19 58.37
C ALA A 357 -14.33 -19.41 59.54
N LEU A 358 -15.54 -18.86 59.36
CA LEU A 358 -16.27 -18.13 60.40
C LEU A 358 -16.67 -19.03 61.57
N ARG A 359 -17.16 -20.25 61.29
CA ARG A 359 -17.50 -21.24 62.32
C ARG A 359 -16.28 -21.75 63.09
N ARG A 360 -15.09 -21.76 62.47
CA ARG A 360 -13.84 -22.11 63.13
C ARG A 360 -13.40 -20.98 64.05
N ARG A 361 -13.42 -19.73 63.57
CA ARG A 361 -13.17 -18.53 64.40
C ARG A 361 -14.06 -18.48 65.63
N ALA A 362 -15.35 -18.78 65.49
CA ALA A 362 -16.29 -18.81 66.62
C ALA A 362 -15.95 -19.89 67.67
N ARG A 363 -15.24 -20.96 67.30
CA ARG A 363 -14.86 -22.06 68.19
C ARG A 363 -13.44 -21.95 68.75
N THR A 364 -12.49 -21.44 67.97
CA THR A 364 -11.06 -21.46 68.31
C THR A 364 -10.45 -20.06 68.45
N GLY A 365 -11.22 -18.99 68.26
CA GLY A 365 -10.74 -17.60 68.30
C GLY A 365 -9.95 -17.16 67.05
N GLU A 366 -9.30 -18.10 66.37
CA GLU A 366 -8.46 -17.84 65.19
C GLU A 366 -9.25 -17.89 63.87
N LEU A 367 -9.06 -16.88 63.01
CA LEU A 367 -9.62 -16.84 61.66
C LEU A 367 -8.63 -17.47 60.66
N PRO A 368 -8.97 -18.57 59.98
CA PRO A 368 -8.13 -19.10 58.90
C PRO A 368 -8.25 -18.20 57.66
N VAL A 369 -7.40 -17.17 57.60
CA VAL A 369 -7.38 -16.13 56.56
C VAL A 369 -7.37 -16.73 55.15
N GLY A 370 -6.60 -17.80 54.93
CA GLY A 370 -6.53 -18.48 53.62
C GLY A 370 -7.88 -19.01 53.12
N MET A 371 -8.74 -19.54 54.00
CA MET A 371 -10.07 -20.03 53.59
C MET A 371 -11.01 -18.88 53.23
N VAL A 372 -10.91 -17.75 53.92
CA VAL A 372 -11.70 -16.55 53.60
C VAL A 372 -11.23 -15.95 52.28
N VAL A 373 -9.92 -15.83 52.07
CA VAL A 373 -9.36 -15.28 50.83
C VAL A 373 -9.73 -16.14 49.62
N VAL A 374 -9.50 -17.46 49.68
CA VAL A 374 -9.85 -18.37 48.58
C VAL A 374 -11.35 -18.40 48.33
N GLY A 375 -12.17 -18.47 49.39
CA GLY A 375 -13.62 -18.46 49.26
C GLY A 375 -14.15 -17.16 48.64
N SER A 376 -13.61 -16.02 49.03
CA SER A 376 -13.97 -14.72 48.45
C SER A 376 -13.56 -14.60 46.98
N LEU A 377 -12.36 -15.06 46.62
CA LEU A 377 -11.90 -15.06 45.22
C LEU A 377 -12.79 -15.93 44.33
N MET A 378 -13.22 -17.11 44.80
CA MET A 378 -14.13 -17.98 44.05
C MET A 378 -15.49 -17.32 43.82
N VAL A 379 -16.05 -16.65 44.83
CA VAL A 379 -17.33 -15.92 44.70
C VAL A 379 -17.18 -14.78 43.69
N VAL A 380 -16.13 -13.96 43.83
CA VAL A 380 -15.87 -12.83 42.92
C VAL A 380 -15.67 -13.30 41.48
N ASN A 381 -14.86 -14.34 41.26
CA ASN A 381 -14.64 -14.90 39.93
C ASN A 381 -15.94 -15.40 39.29
N SER A 382 -16.77 -16.10 40.06
CA SER A 382 -18.05 -16.64 39.58
C SER A 382 -19.04 -15.54 39.18
N VAL A 383 -19.07 -14.44 39.91
CA VAL A 383 -19.91 -13.27 39.58
C VAL A 383 -19.41 -12.57 38.32
N LEU A 384 -18.08 -12.40 38.19
CA LEU A 384 -17.48 -11.81 36.99
C LEU A 384 -17.76 -12.66 35.74
N GLU A 385 -17.62 -13.99 35.85
CA GLU A 385 -17.89 -14.92 34.75
C GLU A 385 -19.37 -14.89 34.32
N ALA A 386 -20.30 -14.87 35.28
CA ALA A 386 -21.73 -14.76 35.00
C ALA A 386 -22.09 -13.41 34.34
N SER A 387 -21.45 -12.31 34.78
CA SER A 387 -21.63 -10.98 34.20
C SER A 387 -21.11 -10.91 32.77
N MET A 388 -19.87 -11.36 32.53
CA MET A 388 -19.28 -11.42 31.20
C MET A 388 -20.10 -12.29 30.25
N ALA A 389 -20.53 -13.47 30.69
CA ALA A 389 -21.38 -14.34 29.89
C ALA A 389 -22.73 -13.68 29.52
N SER A 390 -23.34 -12.95 30.44
CA SER A 390 -24.57 -12.19 30.16
C SER A 390 -24.36 -11.12 29.09
N VAL A 391 -23.29 -10.32 29.21
CA VAL A 391 -22.95 -9.26 28.25
C VAL A 391 -22.63 -9.85 26.88
N THR A 392 -21.81 -10.91 26.82
CA THR A 392 -21.45 -11.59 25.57
C THR A 392 -22.68 -12.18 24.89
N ARG A 393 -23.55 -12.86 25.64
CA ARG A 393 -24.82 -13.40 25.11
C ARG A 393 -25.72 -12.30 24.56
N HIS A 394 -25.88 -11.20 25.30
CA HIS A 394 -26.77 -10.11 24.90
C HIS A 394 -26.29 -9.42 23.62
N ARG A 395 -24.97 -9.23 23.48
CA ARG A 395 -24.37 -8.70 22.26
C ARG A 395 -24.56 -9.65 21.07
N GLU A 396 -24.38 -10.96 21.27
CA GLU A 396 -24.54 -11.94 20.20
C GLU A 396 -25.99 -12.09 19.74
N LEU A 397 -26.95 -12.11 20.68
CA LEU A 397 -28.37 -12.21 20.35
C LEU A 397 -28.88 -10.96 19.61
N ARG A 398 -28.40 -9.77 20.00
CA ARG A 398 -28.71 -8.54 19.25
C ARG A 398 -28.17 -8.63 17.82
N ARG A 399 -26.93 -9.08 17.64
CA ARG A 399 -26.35 -9.23 16.31
C ARG A 399 -27.14 -10.20 15.43
N ARG A 400 -27.54 -11.36 15.95
CA ARG A 400 -28.38 -12.33 15.20
C ARG A 400 -29.75 -11.74 14.86
N ALA A 401 -30.36 -10.99 15.77
CA ALA A 401 -31.62 -10.31 15.49
C ALA A 401 -31.46 -9.24 14.40
N ASP A 402 -30.34 -8.49 14.39
CA ASP A 402 -30.04 -7.51 13.35
C ASP A 402 -29.79 -8.20 11.98
N GLU A 403 -29.11 -9.35 11.98
CA GLU A 403 -28.89 -10.19 10.78
C GLU A 403 -30.21 -10.79 10.24
N GLU A 404 -31.08 -11.33 11.10
CA GLU A 404 -32.41 -11.85 10.70
C GLU A 404 -33.32 -10.73 10.19
N MET A 405 -33.30 -9.55 10.81
CA MET A 405 -34.07 -8.39 10.34
C MET A 405 -33.58 -7.87 8.99
N ALA A 406 -32.28 -7.92 8.72
CA ALA A 406 -31.72 -7.57 7.42
C ALA A 406 -32.15 -8.55 6.32
N LEU A 407 -32.13 -9.86 6.61
CA LEU A 407 -32.60 -10.90 5.67
C LEU A 407 -34.11 -10.79 5.40
N VAL A 408 -34.91 -10.49 6.43
CA VAL A 408 -36.37 -10.27 6.27
C VAL A 408 -36.66 -8.99 5.49
N ALA A 409 -35.85 -7.93 5.65
CA ALA A 409 -35.98 -6.72 4.85
C ALA A 409 -35.63 -6.95 3.37
N GLU A 410 -34.68 -7.84 3.09
CA GLU A 410 -34.31 -8.28 1.74
C GLU A 410 -35.43 -9.15 1.10
N GLU A 411 -36.03 -10.06 1.85
CA GLU A 411 -37.16 -10.89 1.38
C GLU A 411 -38.47 -10.10 1.18
N LEU A 412 -38.71 -9.05 1.97
CA LEU A 412 -39.90 -8.19 1.84
C LEU A 412 -39.72 -7.05 0.80
N GLY A 413 -38.50 -6.85 0.30
CA GLY A 413 -38.16 -5.87 -0.74
C GLY A 413 -38.07 -6.47 -2.15
N ALA A 414 -38.32 -7.77 -2.32
CA ALA A 414 -38.27 -8.51 -3.58
C ALA A 414 -39.65 -8.67 -4.25
#